data_AF-A0A847U6I5-F1
#
_entry.id   AF-A0A847U6I5-F1
#
_cell.length_a   1.000
_cell.length_b   1.000
_cell.length_c   1.000
_cell.angle_alpha   90.00
_cell.angle_beta   90.00
_cell.angle_gamma   90.00
#
_symmetry.space_group_name_H-M   'P 1'
#
loop_
_entity.id
_entity.type
_entity.pdbx_description
1 polymer ?
#
loop_
_entity_poly.entity_id
_entity_poly.type
_entity_poly.pdbx_seq_one_letter_code
_entity_poly.pdbx_strand_id
1 'polypeptide(L)'
;MKSNVNVTGKGAGGVAVINTGRIIQSAALGDVNGAFVGNPGEIGGLVGTNVGRINQSFATGNVTGGWKVGGLAGVHARGRIADSFANGTVHGHHRTIGGLIGHNMQGGTIDRAYSASRVTTSENPPQVGGVIGKMDGGTVTNTYWNVSRSGVEQAVGDGSADISRAKTREKLSGLDFEAVWQSTSGNPTLQWASETRLPST
;
A
#
# COMPACT_ATOMS: atom_id res chain seq x y z
N MET A 1 4.49 -4.16 -15.15
CA MET A 1 5.75 -4.92 -14.93
C MET A 1 5.64 -5.73 -13.65
N LYS A 2 6.15 -6.97 -13.57
CA LYS A 2 6.24 -7.72 -12.31
C LYS A 2 7.71 -7.74 -11.83
N SER A 3 7.99 -7.21 -10.64
CA SER A 3 9.28 -7.27 -9.98
C SER A 3 9.23 -8.30 -8.84
N ASN A 4 10.22 -9.19 -8.75
CA ASN A 4 10.38 -10.16 -7.66
C ASN A 4 11.76 -10.04 -7.01
N VAL A 5 12.35 -8.84 -7.06
CA VAL A 5 13.67 -8.56 -6.51
C VAL A 5 13.52 -8.11 -5.06
N ASN A 6 14.34 -8.65 -4.16
CA ASN A 6 14.45 -8.14 -2.80
C ASN A 6 15.28 -6.85 -2.79
N VAL A 7 14.76 -5.80 -2.17
CA VAL A 7 15.38 -4.48 -2.16
C VAL A 7 15.78 -4.09 -0.74
N THR A 8 17.02 -3.60 -0.56
CA THR A 8 17.52 -3.08 0.72
C THR A 8 18.06 -1.67 0.54
N GLY A 9 17.64 -0.71 1.38
CA GLY A 9 18.10 0.68 1.28
C GLY A 9 17.48 1.63 2.31
N LYS A 10 17.95 2.89 2.38
CA LYS A 10 17.38 3.92 3.28
C LYS A 10 16.03 4.45 2.80
N GLY A 11 15.83 4.56 1.49
CA GLY A 11 14.52 4.74 0.85
C GLY A 11 14.39 3.63 -0.18
N ALA A 12 13.30 2.89 -0.18
CA ALA A 12 13.21 1.67 -0.97
C ALA A 12 11.79 1.42 -1.47
N GLY A 13 11.73 0.92 -2.71
CA GLY A 13 10.53 0.40 -3.34
C GLY A 13 10.90 -0.74 -4.28
N GLY A 14 10.04 -1.76 -4.35
CA GLY A 14 10.26 -2.93 -5.20
C GLY A 14 10.27 -2.62 -6.71
N VAL A 15 9.76 -1.46 -7.12
CA VAL A 15 9.79 -0.96 -8.51
C VAL A 15 10.61 0.31 -8.65
N ALA A 16 10.46 1.28 -7.75
CA ALA A 16 11.24 2.52 -7.78
C ALA A 16 11.43 3.11 -6.38
N VAL A 17 12.53 3.82 -6.14
CA VAL A 17 12.67 4.58 -4.89
C VAL A 17 11.73 5.79 -4.90
N ILE A 18 11.74 6.59 -5.97
CA ILE A 18 10.86 7.75 -6.16
C ILE A 18 10.12 7.60 -7.49
N ASN A 19 8.79 7.73 -7.46
CA ASN A 19 7.98 7.83 -8.66
C ASN A 19 7.55 9.28 -8.91
N THR A 20 8.07 9.89 -9.97
CA THR A 20 7.62 11.17 -10.53
C THR A 20 6.81 11.02 -11.81
N GLY A 21 6.72 9.79 -12.34
CA GLY A 21 6.10 9.47 -13.62
C GLY A 21 4.85 8.61 -13.47
N ARG A 22 4.75 7.55 -14.28
CA ARG A 22 3.59 6.64 -14.31
C ARG A 22 4.04 5.22 -14.03
N ILE A 23 3.48 4.62 -12.99
CA ILE A 23 3.55 3.19 -12.70
C ILE A 23 2.16 2.62 -12.93
N ILE A 24 2.02 1.79 -13.96
CA ILE A 24 0.73 1.25 -14.41
C ILE A 24 0.87 -0.25 -14.53
N GLN A 25 -0.16 -1.01 -14.12
CA GLN A 25 -0.22 -2.47 -14.28
C GLN A 25 1.07 -3.14 -13.82
N SER A 26 1.49 -2.80 -12.59
CA SER A 26 2.76 -3.23 -12.03
C SER A 26 2.60 -3.94 -10.69
N ALA A 27 3.50 -4.87 -10.42
CA ALA A 27 3.51 -5.68 -9.20
C ALA A 27 4.90 -5.70 -8.58
N ALA A 28 4.99 -5.54 -7.26
CA ALA A 28 6.17 -5.84 -6.47
C ALA A 28 5.90 -7.05 -5.56
N LEU A 29 6.65 -8.13 -5.79
CA LEU A 29 6.45 -9.42 -5.11
C LEU A 29 7.56 -9.72 -4.10
N GLY A 30 8.77 -9.16 -4.32
CA GLY A 30 9.92 -9.33 -3.45
C GLY A 30 9.83 -8.45 -2.19
N ASP A 31 10.56 -8.86 -1.16
CA ASP A 31 10.58 -8.18 0.13
C ASP A 31 11.40 -6.87 0.04
N VAL A 32 10.97 -5.85 0.79
CA VAL A 32 11.62 -4.54 0.87
C VAL A 32 12.07 -4.28 2.30
N ASN A 33 13.37 -4.12 2.51
CA ASN A 33 13.99 -3.94 3.82
C ASN A 33 14.66 -2.56 3.93
N GLY A 34 14.06 -1.69 4.73
CA GLY A 34 14.56 -0.36 5.04
C GLY A 34 15.62 -0.36 6.14
N ALA A 35 16.72 0.36 5.93
CA ALA A 35 17.74 0.53 6.97
C ALA A 35 17.24 1.43 8.13
N PHE A 36 17.54 1.05 9.37
CA PHE A 36 17.04 1.71 10.60
C PHE A 36 17.93 2.87 11.11
N VAL A 37 19.11 3.11 10.52
CA VAL A 37 20.12 4.03 11.08
C VAL A 37 20.17 5.40 10.36
N GLY A 38 19.89 6.46 11.13
CA GLY A 38 20.38 7.84 10.89
C GLY A 38 19.52 8.79 10.03
N ASN A 39 18.37 8.38 9.50
CA ASN A 39 17.39 9.27 8.82
C ASN A 39 16.03 8.54 8.69
N PRO A 40 14.86 9.21 8.78
CA PRO A 40 13.58 8.63 8.41
C PRO A 40 13.53 8.06 6.99
N GLY A 41 13.69 6.73 6.89
CA GLY A 41 13.53 6.01 5.64
C GLY A 41 12.08 5.98 5.16
N GLU A 42 11.90 6.16 3.86
CA GLU A 42 10.63 6.12 3.13
C GLU A 42 10.55 4.78 2.41
N ILE A 43 9.82 3.85 3.01
CA ILE A 43 9.84 2.45 2.59
C ILE A 43 8.43 2.04 2.16
N GLY A 44 8.29 1.65 0.90
CA GLY A 44 7.06 1.06 0.41
C GLY A 44 7.31 -0.21 -0.38
N GLY A 45 6.32 -1.11 -0.42
CA GLY A 45 6.47 -2.35 -1.19
C GLY A 45 6.64 -2.09 -2.69
N LEU A 46 5.92 -1.11 -3.25
CA LEU A 46 6.04 -0.73 -4.67
C LEU A 46 7.02 0.43 -4.85
N VAL A 47 6.84 1.51 -4.09
CA VAL A 47 7.69 2.71 -4.15
C VAL A 47 8.04 3.26 -2.77
N GLY A 48 9.22 3.84 -2.62
CA GLY A 48 9.53 4.62 -1.40
C GLY A 48 8.63 5.85 -1.30
N THR A 49 8.69 6.68 -2.34
CA THR A 49 7.93 7.95 -2.43
C THR A 49 7.20 8.09 -3.74
N ASN A 50 5.91 8.38 -3.67
CA ASN A 50 5.07 8.66 -4.83
C ASN A 50 4.72 10.15 -4.91
N VAL A 51 5.12 10.79 -6.00
CA VAL A 51 4.59 12.10 -6.43
C VAL A 51 3.95 12.07 -7.82
N GLY A 52 4.06 10.93 -8.51
CA GLY A 52 3.43 10.67 -9.80
C GLY A 52 2.13 9.86 -9.69
N ARG A 53 1.83 9.13 -10.78
CA ARG A 53 0.65 8.28 -10.89
C ARG A 53 1.00 6.81 -10.66
N ILE A 54 0.27 6.15 -9.77
CA ILE A 54 0.23 4.70 -9.62
C ILE A 54 -1.19 4.24 -9.95
N ASN A 55 -1.33 3.29 -10.86
CA ASN A 55 -2.64 2.82 -11.34
C ASN A 55 -2.63 1.31 -11.53
N GLN A 56 -3.69 0.62 -11.11
CA GLN A 56 -3.82 -0.83 -11.34
C GLN A 56 -2.57 -1.60 -10.90
N SER A 57 -1.99 -1.26 -9.75
CA SER A 57 -0.70 -1.80 -9.31
C SER A 57 -0.77 -2.33 -7.88
N PHE A 58 0.13 -3.24 -7.53
CA PHE A 58 0.08 -3.86 -6.22
C PHE A 58 1.43 -4.29 -5.67
N ALA A 59 1.47 -4.50 -4.35
CA ALA A 59 2.63 -5.06 -3.67
C ALA A 59 2.21 -6.20 -2.72
N THR A 60 2.91 -7.33 -2.79
CA THR A 60 2.68 -8.50 -1.92
C THR A 60 3.89 -8.90 -1.10
N GLY A 61 5.08 -8.40 -1.44
CA GLY A 61 6.28 -8.60 -0.63
C GLY A 61 6.12 -7.97 0.75
N ASN A 62 6.85 -8.51 1.72
CA ASN A 62 6.89 -7.95 3.06
C ASN A 62 7.71 -6.65 3.06
N VAL A 63 7.30 -5.70 3.90
CA VAL A 63 7.95 -4.41 4.03
C VAL A 63 8.40 -4.23 5.47
N THR A 64 9.69 -4.06 5.68
CA THR A 64 10.27 -3.74 6.98
C THR A 64 10.91 -2.35 6.90
N GLY A 65 10.65 -1.47 7.86
CA GLY A 65 11.28 -0.14 7.83
C GLY A 65 11.28 0.61 9.16
N GLY A 66 11.97 1.75 9.16
CA GLY A 66 12.07 2.62 10.33
C GLY A 66 10.82 3.48 10.52
N TRP A 67 10.63 4.48 9.67
CA TRP A 67 9.78 5.64 10.00
C TRP A 67 8.48 5.71 9.20
N LYS A 68 8.55 5.84 7.87
CA LYS A 68 7.37 5.97 7.00
C LYS A 68 7.24 4.70 6.18
N VAL A 69 6.50 3.74 6.72
CA VAL A 69 6.43 2.38 6.17
C VAL A 69 5.03 2.10 5.65
N GLY A 70 4.91 1.81 4.35
CA GLY A 70 3.64 1.47 3.72
C GLY A 70 3.71 0.17 2.94
N GLY A 71 2.61 -0.58 2.87
CA GLY A 71 2.56 -1.78 2.04
C GLY A 71 2.74 -1.50 0.54
N LEU A 72 2.25 -0.35 0.05
CA LEU A 72 2.41 0.09 -1.34
C LEU A 72 3.43 1.23 -1.47
N ALA A 73 3.26 2.29 -0.68
CA ALA A 73 4.15 3.45 -0.70
C ALA A 73 4.52 3.93 0.70
N GLY A 74 5.79 4.26 0.94
CA GLY A 74 6.22 4.89 2.19
C GLY A 74 5.63 6.28 2.36
N VAL A 75 5.80 7.13 1.34
CA VAL A 75 5.21 8.48 1.25
C VAL A 75 4.38 8.62 -0.02
N HIS A 76 3.25 9.31 0.09
CA HIS A 76 2.44 9.73 -1.04
C HIS A 76 2.13 11.23 -0.93
N ALA A 77 2.52 12.02 -1.93
CA ALA A 77 2.36 13.48 -1.92
C ALA A 77 2.11 14.01 -3.33
N ARG A 78 1.10 14.88 -3.52
CA ARG A 78 0.77 15.56 -4.81
C ARG A 78 0.46 14.64 -6.02
N GLY A 79 0.57 13.33 -5.86
CA GLY A 79 0.31 12.32 -6.89
C GLY A 79 -1.07 11.68 -6.77
N ARG A 80 -1.32 10.67 -7.61
CA ARG A 80 -2.53 9.84 -7.55
C ARG A 80 -2.21 8.35 -7.45
N ILE A 81 -2.83 7.67 -6.51
CA ILE A 81 -2.88 6.21 -6.41
C ILE A 81 -4.32 5.80 -6.71
N ALA A 82 -4.51 4.96 -7.72
CA ALA A 82 -5.82 4.48 -8.11
C ALA A 82 -5.83 2.97 -8.38
N ASP A 83 -6.91 2.30 -8.02
CA ASP A 83 -7.14 0.89 -8.37
C ASP A 83 -5.97 -0.01 -7.95
N SER A 84 -5.49 0.16 -6.72
CA SER A 84 -4.21 -0.42 -6.29
C SER A 84 -4.29 -0.99 -4.88
N PHE A 85 -3.46 -1.98 -4.56
CA PHE A 85 -3.54 -2.66 -3.26
C PHE A 85 -2.20 -3.15 -2.70
N ALA A 86 -2.19 -3.41 -1.40
CA ALA A 86 -1.09 -4.09 -0.71
C ALA A 86 -1.60 -5.31 0.09
N ASN A 87 -0.81 -6.39 0.12
CA ASN A 87 -1.20 -7.64 0.78
C ASN A 87 -0.07 -8.36 1.56
N GLY A 88 1.12 -7.76 1.63
CA GLY A 88 2.26 -8.29 2.41
C GLY A 88 2.16 -7.96 3.90
N THR A 89 3.11 -8.45 4.70
CA THR A 89 3.28 -7.96 6.09
C THR A 89 4.02 -6.61 6.05
N VAL A 90 3.55 -5.63 6.83
CA VAL A 90 4.21 -4.35 7.02
C VAL A 90 4.67 -4.27 8.48
N HIS A 91 5.98 -4.28 8.69
CA HIS A 91 6.61 -4.11 9.99
C HIS A 91 7.33 -2.77 10.06
N GLY A 92 7.02 -1.96 11.08
CA GLY A 92 7.75 -0.71 11.31
C GLY A 92 8.27 -0.58 12.73
N HIS A 93 9.44 0.05 12.84
CA HIS A 93 10.13 0.25 14.11
C HIS A 93 9.82 1.60 14.78
N HIS A 94 9.19 2.55 14.07
CA HIS A 94 8.74 3.84 14.58
C HIS A 94 7.27 4.14 14.20
N ARG A 95 6.83 5.35 14.51
CA ARG A 95 5.48 5.87 14.30
C ARG A 95 5.33 6.30 12.84
N THR A 96 4.18 6.00 12.22
CA THR A 96 3.84 6.21 10.78
C THR A 96 3.92 4.94 9.93
N ILE A 97 3.17 3.92 10.35
CA ILE A 97 3.07 2.64 9.64
C ILE A 97 1.65 2.45 9.12
N GLY A 98 1.51 2.27 7.82
CA GLY A 98 0.22 2.02 7.18
C GLY A 98 0.21 0.73 6.37
N GLY A 99 -0.91 0.02 6.39
CA GLY A 99 -1.04 -1.18 5.57
C GLY A 99 -0.96 -0.91 4.05
N LEU A 100 -1.32 0.30 3.60
CA LEU A 100 -1.15 0.75 2.21
C LEU A 100 -0.11 1.86 2.09
N ILE A 101 -0.26 2.94 2.86
CA ILE A 101 0.56 4.15 2.78
C ILE A 101 1.14 4.47 4.15
N GLY A 102 2.45 4.67 4.27
CA GLY A 102 3.05 5.15 5.51
C GLY A 102 2.53 6.54 5.87
N HIS A 103 2.84 7.53 5.03
CA HIS A 103 2.48 8.94 5.22
C HIS A 103 1.83 9.51 3.96
N ASN A 104 0.55 9.89 4.05
CA ASN A 104 -0.14 10.64 3.01
C ASN A 104 -0.07 12.14 3.32
N MET A 105 0.59 12.89 2.45
CA MET A 105 0.81 14.32 2.57
C MET A 105 -0.15 15.12 1.68
N GLN A 106 -0.15 16.44 1.85
CA GLN A 106 -1.02 17.35 1.10
C GLN A 106 -0.97 17.13 -0.41
N GLY A 107 -2.15 17.10 -1.03
CA GLY A 107 -2.33 16.85 -2.47
C GLY A 107 -2.21 15.38 -2.88
N GLY A 108 -1.96 14.44 -1.96
CA GLY A 108 -2.01 13.00 -2.25
C GLY A 108 -3.44 12.51 -2.41
N THR A 109 -3.81 12.00 -3.59
CA THR A 109 -5.12 11.40 -3.84
C THR A 109 -5.03 9.88 -3.88
N ILE A 110 -5.91 9.21 -3.15
CA ILE A 110 -6.06 7.75 -3.10
C ILE A 110 -7.51 7.40 -3.43
N ASP A 111 -7.71 6.51 -4.40
CA ASP A 111 -9.04 6.22 -4.95
C ASP A 111 -9.16 4.76 -5.37
N ARG A 112 -10.23 4.07 -4.96
CA ARG A 112 -10.44 2.63 -5.28
C ARG A 112 -9.24 1.77 -4.91
N ALA A 113 -8.73 1.93 -3.69
CA ALA A 113 -7.57 1.20 -3.20
C ALA A 113 -7.92 0.35 -1.98
N TYR A 114 -7.11 -0.64 -1.64
CA TYR A 114 -7.28 -1.31 -0.35
C TYR A 114 -5.98 -1.86 0.25
N SER A 115 -6.02 -2.01 1.57
CA SER A 115 -5.01 -2.75 2.32
C SER A 115 -5.57 -4.08 2.80
N ALA A 116 -4.92 -5.16 2.39
CA ALA A 116 -5.02 -6.46 3.01
C ALA A 116 -3.75 -6.81 3.79
N SER A 117 -2.87 -5.84 4.05
CA SER A 117 -1.61 -6.08 4.75
C SER A 117 -1.83 -6.34 6.23
N ARG A 118 -1.04 -7.27 6.79
CA ARG A 118 -0.88 -7.42 8.24
C ARG A 118 0.09 -6.35 8.73
N VAL A 119 -0.31 -5.53 9.71
CA VAL A 119 0.52 -4.42 10.20
C VAL A 119 1.03 -4.77 11.59
N THR A 120 2.34 -4.68 11.79
CA THR A 120 2.98 -4.92 13.10
C THR A 120 3.98 -3.81 13.41
N THR A 121 4.21 -3.54 14.69
CA THR A 121 5.18 -2.54 15.13
C THR A 121 5.84 -2.94 16.44
N SER A 122 7.07 -2.46 16.65
CA SER A 122 7.76 -2.53 17.94
C SER A 122 7.55 -1.28 18.81
N GLU A 123 6.82 -0.26 18.33
CA GLU A 123 6.52 0.96 19.11
C GLU A 123 5.40 0.75 20.14
N ASN A 124 5.50 1.51 21.23
CA ASN A 124 4.46 1.58 22.27
C ASN A 124 4.32 3.04 22.77
N PRO A 125 3.13 3.68 22.66
CA PRO A 125 1.90 3.15 22.05
C PRO A 125 2.02 3.03 20.52
N PRO A 126 1.35 2.04 19.90
CA PRO A 126 1.38 1.86 18.46
C PRO A 126 0.61 2.99 17.76
N GLN A 127 1.26 3.69 16.84
CA GLN A 127 0.64 4.68 15.95
C GLN A 127 0.66 4.15 14.52
N VAL A 128 -0.32 3.29 14.24
CA VAL A 128 -0.43 2.51 13.00
C VAL A 128 -1.85 2.59 12.44
N GLY A 129 -1.97 2.60 11.11
CA GLY A 129 -3.26 2.54 10.42
C GLY A 129 -3.38 1.32 9.53
N GLY A 130 -4.59 0.76 9.46
CA GLY A 130 -4.89 -0.35 8.56
C GLY A 130 -4.69 0.01 7.08
N VAL A 131 -4.87 1.28 6.71
CA VAL A 131 -4.56 1.84 5.38
C VAL A 131 -3.42 2.84 5.46
N ILE A 132 -3.56 3.90 6.26
CA ILE A 132 -2.65 5.04 6.27
C ILE A 132 -2.02 5.18 7.67
N GLY A 133 -0.70 5.23 7.78
CA GLY A 133 -0.05 5.47 9.06
C GLY A 133 -0.32 6.89 9.57
N LYS A 134 -0.06 7.90 8.74
CA LYS A 134 -0.31 9.31 9.01
C LYS A 134 -0.94 10.03 7.82
N MET A 135 -1.96 10.85 8.08
CA MET A 135 -2.71 11.61 7.10
C MET A 135 -2.62 13.11 7.42
N ASP A 136 -1.80 13.86 6.67
CA ASP A 136 -1.66 15.32 6.82
C ASP A 136 -2.52 16.12 5.83
N GLY A 137 -3.09 15.46 4.82
CA GLY A 137 -3.96 16.10 3.83
C GLY A 137 -4.14 15.28 2.56
N GLY A 138 -4.90 15.82 1.60
CA GLY A 138 -5.28 15.12 0.38
C GLY A 138 -6.68 14.51 0.45
N THR A 139 -6.99 13.62 -0.50
CA THR A 139 -8.33 13.02 -0.64
C THR A 139 -8.23 11.51 -0.69
N VAL A 140 -9.07 10.84 0.09
CA VAL A 140 -9.18 9.38 0.08
C VAL A 140 -10.63 9.02 -0.18
N THR A 141 -10.89 8.25 -1.23
CA THR A 141 -12.23 7.84 -1.64
C THR A 141 -12.24 6.36 -2.01
N ASN A 142 -13.39 5.70 -1.81
CA ASN A 142 -13.60 4.29 -2.21
C ASN A 142 -12.45 3.38 -1.76
N THR A 143 -11.92 3.61 -0.56
CA THR A 143 -10.72 2.92 -0.05
C THR A 143 -11.07 2.10 1.18
N TYR A 144 -10.42 0.94 1.31
CA TYR A 144 -10.82 -0.06 2.29
C TYR A 144 -9.65 -0.75 3.00
N TRP A 145 -9.93 -1.38 4.14
CA TRP A 145 -9.00 -2.36 4.72
C TRP A 145 -9.68 -3.57 5.35
N ASN A 146 -8.93 -4.67 5.36
CA ASN A 146 -9.32 -5.91 6.01
C ASN A 146 -8.82 -5.92 7.46
N VAL A 147 -9.67 -5.50 8.39
CA VAL A 147 -9.33 -5.35 9.81
C VAL A 147 -8.76 -6.64 10.40
N SER A 148 -9.43 -7.78 10.21
CA SER A 148 -9.01 -9.05 10.83
C SER A 148 -7.66 -9.55 10.34
N ARG A 149 -7.26 -9.16 9.13
CA ARG A 149 -5.92 -9.48 8.61
C ARG A 149 -4.90 -8.45 9.06
N SER A 150 -5.28 -7.17 9.09
CA SER A 150 -4.40 -6.08 9.48
C SER A 150 -3.96 -6.14 10.94
N GLY A 151 -4.83 -6.60 11.84
CA GLY A 151 -4.62 -6.45 13.29
C GLY A 151 -4.82 -5.03 13.80
N VAL A 152 -5.35 -4.12 12.97
CA VAL A 152 -5.51 -2.69 13.28
C VAL A 152 -6.97 -2.27 13.11
N GLU A 153 -7.57 -1.78 14.19
CA GLU A 153 -8.98 -1.35 14.22
C GLU A 153 -9.25 -0.04 13.49
N GLN A 154 -8.25 0.85 13.41
CA GLN A 154 -8.38 2.16 12.77
C GLN A 154 -7.81 2.15 11.35
N ALA A 155 -8.45 2.85 10.43
CA ALA A 155 -7.98 2.99 9.05
C ALA A 155 -6.73 3.86 8.97
N VAL A 156 -6.71 4.93 9.77
CA VAL A 156 -5.70 5.97 9.82
C VAL A 156 -5.13 5.99 11.24
N GLY A 157 -3.80 5.93 11.38
CA GLY A 157 -3.15 5.96 12.70
C GLY A 157 -3.00 7.36 13.30
N ASP A 158 -2.84 8.37 12.45
CA ASP A 158 -2.76 9.80 12.80
C ASP A 158 -3.49 10.64 11.75
N GLY A 159 -4.42 11.49 12.19
CA GLY A 159 -5.33 12.24 11.32
C GLY A 159 -6.61 11.47 10.97
N SER A 160 -7.30 11.88 9.91
CA SER A 160 -8.60 11.30 9.52
C SER A 160 -8.79 11.28 8.01
N ALA A 161 -9.46 10.24 7.52
CA ALA A 161 -9.92 10.14 6.14
C ALA A 161 -11.18 9.25 6.09
N ASP A 162 -12.04 9.46 5.09
CA ASP A 162 -13.20 8.60 4.87
C ASP A 162 -12.75 7.28 4.22
N ILE A 163 -12.60 6.26 5.05
CA ILE A 163 -12.15 4.92 4.66
C ILE A 163 -13.10 3.91 5.29
N SER A 164 -13.55 2.96 4.50
CA SER A 164 -14.53 1.97 4.93
C SER A 164 -13.88 0.63 5.31
N ARG A 165 -14.36 -0.01 6.37
CA ARG A 165 -13.98 -1.39 6.72
C ARG A 165 -14.54 -2.36 5.69
N ALA A 166 -13.73 -3.26 5.12
CA ALA A 166 -14.23 -4.25 4.16
C ALA A 166 -13.83 -5.70 4.50
N LYS A 167 -14.82 -6.60 4.40
CA LYS A 167 -14.68 -8.07 4.32
C LYS A 167 -15.57 -8.70 3.24
N THR A 168 -16.50 -7.94 2.65
CA THR A 168 -17.54 -8.49 1.76
C THR A 168 -17.67 -7.63 0.49
N ARG A 169 -18.18 -8.23 -0.59
CA ARG A 169 -18.26 -7.62 -1.92
C ARG A 169 -19.21 -6.42 -1.96
N GLU A 170 -20.24 -6.40 -1.13
CA GLU A 170 -21.20 -5.28 -1.02
C GLU A 170 -20.51 -4.01 -0.52
N LYS A 171 -19.48 -4.16 0.32
CA LYS A 171 -18.66 -3.05 0.83
C LYS A 171 -17.55 -2.65 -0.14
N LEU A 172 -17.41 -3.30 -1.29
CA LEU A 172 -16.44 -2.97 -2.35
C LEU A 172 -17.14 -2.36 -3.58
N SER A 173 -18.35 -1.81 -3.42
CA SER A 173 -19.17 -1.27 -4.51
C SER A 173 -18.52 -0.14 -5.31
N GLY A 174 -17.50 0.52 -4.75
CA GLY A 174 -16.69 1.50 -5.47
C GLY A 174 -15.68 0.90 -6.45
N LEU A 175 -15.45 -0.42 -6.43
CA LEU A 175 -14.54 -1.11 -7.33
C LEU A 175 -15.25 -1.57 -8.61
N ASP A 176 -14.62 -1.33 -9.76
CA ASP A 176 -15.10 -1.80 -11.06
C ASP A 176 -14.73 -3.28 -11.29
N PHE A 177 -15.69 -4.17 -11.08
CA PHE A 177 -15.53 -5.61 -11.29
C PHE A 177 -15.72 -6.05 -12.75
N GLU A 178 -16.17 -5.16 -13.63
CA GLU A 178 -16.34 -5.47 -15.05
C GLU A 178 -15.01 -5.32 -15.79
N ALA A 179 -14.24 -4.26 -15.50
CA ALA A 179 -13.03 -3.93 -16.27
C ALA A 179 -11.71 -3.95 -15.50
N VAL A 180 -11.71 -3.89 -14.15
CA VAL A 180 -10.47 -3.66 -13.38
C VAL A 180 -10.19 -4.77 -12.38
N TRP A 181 -11.20 -5.14 -11.61
CA TRP A 181 -11.09 -6.08 -10.51
C TRP A 181 -11.76 -7.40 -10.85
N GLN A 182 -11.21 -8.49 -10.32
CA GLN A 182 -11.86 -9.80 -10.32
C GLN A 182 -12.16 -10.22 -8.88
N SER A 183 -13.29 -10.90 -8.71
CA SER A 183 -13.64 -11.51 -7.42
C SER A 183 -12.75 -12.70 -7.13
N THR A 184 -12.41 -12.90 -5.86
CA THR A 184 -11.76 -14.13 -5.38
C THR A 184 -12.53 -14.66 -4.17
N SER A 185 -12.15 -15.80 -3.63
CA SER A 185 -12.67 -16.29 -2.34
C SER A 185 -12.25 -15.42 -1.15
N GLY A 186 -11.27 -14.52 -1.34
CA GLY A 186 -10.80 -13.55 -0.36
C GLY A 186 -10.91 -12.12 -0.88
N ASN A 187 -9.85 -11.33 -0.71
CA ASN A 187 -9.81 -9.97 -1.26
C ASN A 187 -9.77 -10.03 -2.80
N PRO A 188 -10.40 -9.08 -3.52
CA PRO A 188 -10.32 -9.04 -4.98
C PRO A 188 -8.87 -8.97 -5.46
N THR A 189 -8.63 -9.23 -6.74
CA THR A 189 -7.34 -8.94 -7.37
C THR A 189 -7.58 -8.24 -8.70
N LEU A 190 -6.53 -7.72 -9.32
CA LEU A 190 -6.63 -7.03 -10.61
C LEU A 190 -6.77 -8.06 -11.74
N GLN A 191 -7.67 -7.82 -12.69
CA GLN A 191 -7.95 -8.74 -13.80
C GLN A 191 -6.67 -9.05 -14.60
N TRP A 192 -5.90 -8.02 -14.97
CA TRP A 192 -4.63 -8.20 -15.72
C TRP A 192 -3.60 -9.10 -15.00
N ALA A 193 -3.69 -9.22 -13.68
CA ALA A 193 -2.74 -10.00 -12.90
C ALA A 193 -2.98 -11.52 -13.00
N SER A 194 -4.22 -11.95 -13.29
CA SER A 194 -4.61 -13.36 -13.43
C SER A 194 -4.45 -13.90 -14.85
N GLU A 195 -4.59 -13.04 -15.85
CA GLU A 195 -4.48 -13.35 -17.29
C GLU A 195 -3.08 -13.79 -17.74
N THR A 196 -2.08 -13.70 -16.87
CA THR A 196 -0.68 -14.08 -17.15
C THR A 196 -0.28 -15.47 -16.63
N ARG A 197 -1.23 -16.39 -16.40
CA ARG A 197 -0.89 -17.83 -16.41
C ARG A 197 -0.35 -18.14 -17.81
N LEU A 198 0.92 -18.52 -17.90
CA LEU A 198 1.56 -18.96 -19.15
C LEU A 198 0.65 -19.97 -19.87
N PRO A 199 0.62 -19.98 -21.22
CA PRO A 199 0.03 -21.10 -21.93
C PRO A 199 0.69 -22.38 -21.40
N SER A 200 -0.14 -23.31 -20.94
CA SER A 200 0.30 -24.66 -20.62
C SER A 200 0.87 -25.27 -21.90
N THR A 201 2.19 -25.33 -21.99
CA THR A 201 2.90 -26.24 -22.88
C THR A 201 2.95 -27.61 -22.24
#